data_AF-A0A662Y3J1-F1
#
_entry.id   AF-A0A662Y3J1-F1
#
_cell.length_a   1.000
_cell.length_b   1.000
_cell.length_c   1.000
_cell.angle_alpha   90.00
_cell.angle_beta   90.00
_cell.angle_gamma   90.00
#
_symmetry.space_group_name_H-M   'P 1'
#
loop_
_entity.id
_entity.type
_entity.pdbx_description
1 polymer ?
#
loop_
_entity_poly.entity_id
_entity_poly.type
_entity_poly.pdbx_seq_one_letter_code
_entity_poly.pdbx_strand_id
1 'polypeptide(L)'
;MYTCIHVVCDSNQPSTMASNGQAVQSMNKKKVKLLRKKRAEVHNQKKVASLQKGKRTVLRKHRPSKKKQQKDSKRHRIYVDAEKAKMLKSGLITQEDIDKMEADNADEDANGDDAAAGSMEDDN
;
A
#
# COMPACT_ATOMS: atom_id res chain seq x y z
N MET A 1 60.65 11.55 -51.88
CA MET A 1 59.90 10.38 -51.39
C MET A 1 59.62 10.57 -49.90
N TYR A 2 58.33 10.57 -49.56
CA TYR A 2 57.67 10.48 -48.25
C TYR A 2 58.08 11.42 -47.11
N THR A 3 57.33 12.51 -46.94
CA THR A 3 57.11 13.13 -45.63
C THR A 3 55.82 12.54 -45.03
N CYS A 4 55.96 11.82 -43.91
CA CYS A 4 54.83 11.32 -43.13
C CYS A 4 54.13 12.49 -42.44
N ILE A 5 52.93 12.84 -42.93
CA ILE A 5 51.98 13.68 -42.19
C ILE A 5 51.26 12.74 -41.21
N HIS A 6 51.67 12.77 -39.94
CA HIS A 6 50.90 12.16 -38.87
C HIS A 6 49.57 12.90 -38.74
N VAL A 7 48.50 12.22 -39.16
CA VAL A 7 47.12 12.57 -38.85
C VAL A 7 46.91 12.36 -37.35
N VAL A 8 46.98 13.44 -36.57
CA VAL A 8 46.51 13.43 -35.18
C VAL A 8 45.02 13.74 -35.22
N CYS A 9 44.21 12.68 -35.29
CA CYS A 9 42.79 12.74 -34.94
C CYS A 9 42.65 12.90 -33.43
N ASP A 10 42.77 14.11 -32.90
CA ASP A 10 42.44 14.38 -31.49
C ASP A 10 40.96 14.73 -31.36
N SER A 11 40.17 13.67 -31.18
CA SER A 11 38.74 13.74 -30.86
C SER A 11 38.58 14.08 -29.39
N ASN A 12 38.73 15.35 -29.02
CA ASN A 12 38.50 15.80 -27.64
C ASN A 12 37.23 16.65 -27.56
N GLN A 13 36.06 16.01 -27.63
CA GLN A 13 34.84 16.63 -27.13
C GLN A 13 34.79 16.48 -25.61
N PRO A 14 34.72 17.57 -24.82
CA PRO A 14 34.54 17.46 -23.38
C PRO A 14 33.17 16.83 -23.08
N SER A 15 33.18 15.68 -22.41
CA SER A 15 31.98 14.97 -21.98
C SER A 15 31.21 15.81 -20.95
N THR A 16 30.18 16.53 -21.39
CA THR A 16 29.26 17.33 -20.55
C THR A 16 28.29 16.49 -19.71
N MET A 17 28.55 15.19 -19.54
CA MET A 17 27.69 14.24 -18.82
C MET A 17 28.11 13.97 -17.36
N ALA A 18 29.31 14.39 -16.92
CA ALA A 18 29.86 14.00 -15.61
C ALA A 18 29.57 14.98 -14.46
N SER A 19 29.39 16.28 -14.74
CA SER A 19 29.25 17.33 -13.71
C SER A 19 27.84 17.42 -13.11
N ASN A 20 26.80 17.15 -13.91
CA ASN A 20 25.41 17.21 -13.47
C ASN A 20 25.01 16.05 -12.53
N GLY A 21 25.64 14.89 -12.67
CA GLY A 21 25.36 13.71 -11.83
C GLY A 21 25.75 13.91 -10.36
N GLN A 22 26.93 14.50 -10.09
CA GLN A 22 27.40 14.72 -8.72
C GLN A 22 26.56 15.77 -7.97
N ALA A 23 26.20 16.87 -8.63
CA ALA A 23 25.36 17.91 -8.04
C ALA A 23 23.99 17.35 -7.64
N VAL A 24 23.32 16.61 -8.53
CA VAL A 24 22.03 15.96 -8.25
C VAL A 24 22.13 14.94 -7.11
N GLN A 25 23.19 14.12 -7.07
CA GLN A 25 23.41 13.18 -5.98
C GLN A 25 23.63 13.90 -4.63
N SER A 26 24.39 14.98 -4.61
CA SER A 26 24.64 15.76 -3.39
C SER A 26 23.36 16.42 -2.86
N MET A 27 22.52 16.98 -3.75
CA MET A 27 21.24 17.59 -3.40
C MET A 27 20.21 16.56 -2.93
N ASN A 28 20.18 15.39 -3.56
CA ASN A 28 19.35 14.27 -3.10
C ASN A 28 19.77 13.79 -1.70
N LYS A 29 21.06 13.68 -1.42
CA LYS A 29 21.57 13.35 -0.07
C LYS A 29 21.16 14.42 0.97
N LYS A 30 21.24 15.71 0.63
CA LYS A 30 20.76 16.81 1.48
C LYS A 30 19.26 16.72 1.74
N LYS A 31 18.45 16.44 0.71
CA LYS A 31 16.99 16.24 0.81
C LYS A 31 16.64 15.09 1.74
N VAL A 32 17.29 13.93 1.59
CA VAL A 32 17.05 12.76 2.46
C VAL A 32 17.40 13.06 3.91
N LYS A 33 18.55 13.73 4.17
CA LYS A 33 18.94 14.14 5.53
C LYS A 33 17.91 15.11 6.14
N LEU A 34 17.42 16.08 5.37
CA LEU A 34 16.38 17.01 5.82
C LEU A 34 15.08 16.28 6.17
N LEU A 35 14.62 15.36 5.30
CA LEU A 35 13.42 14.57 5.55
C LEU A 35 13.56 13.68 6.80
N ARG A 36 14.74 13.11 7.05
CA ARG A 36 15.01 12.33 8.26
C ARG A 36 14.87 13.19 9.52
N LYS A 37 15.40 14.42 9.50
CA LYS A 37 15.24 15.38 10.60
C LYS A 37 13.76 15.75 10.82
N LYS A 38 13.03 16.12 9.76
CA LYS A 38 11.59 16.44 9.84
C LYS A 38 10.75 15.26 10.36
N ARG A 39 11.04 14.03 9.92
CA ARG A 39 10.36 12.83 10.43
C ARG A 39 10.62 12.60 11.93
N ALA A 40 11.86 12.82 12.38
CA ALA A 40 12.21 12.72 13.79
C ALA A 40 11.50 13.79 14.64
N GLU A 41 11.40 15.02 14.13
CA GLU A 41 10.68 16.11 14.78
C GLU A 41 9.20 15.79 14.96
N VAL A 42 8.51 15.35 13.90
CA VAL A 42 7.10 14.92 13.98
C VAL A 42 6.91 13.79 14.98
N HIS A 43 7.86 12.84 15.04
CA HIS A 43 7.81 11.75 16.00
C HIS A 43 8.00 12.25 17.44
N ASN A 44 8.91 13.20 17.67
CA ASN A 44 9.11 13.83 18.98
C ASN A 44 7.89 14.64 19.41
N GLN A 45 7.28 15.42 18.50
CA GLN A 45 6.03 16.13 18.75
C GLN A 45 4.90 15.17 19.13
N LYS A 46 4.75 14.04 18.43
CA LYS A 46 3.76 13.00 18.79
C LYS A 46 4.02 12.39 20.16
N LYS A 47 5.29 12.15 20.52
CA LYS A 47 5.66 11.65 21.85
C LYS A 47 5.31 12.65 22.95
N VAL A 48 5.71 13.91 22.80
CA VAL A 48 5.41 14.98 23.76
C VAL A 48 3.90 15.18 23.89
N ALA A 49 3.17 15.21 22.78
CA ALA A 49 1.71 15.30 22.80
C ALA A 49 1.05 14.13 23.55
N SER A 50 1.60 12.91 23.42
CA SER A 50 1.09 11.73 24.14
C SER A 50 1.39 11.78 25.64
N LEU A 51 2.51 12.38 26.04
CA LEU A 51 2.86 12.57 27.46
C LEU A 51 2.00 13.65 28.11
N GLN A 52 1.78 14.78 27.42
CA GLN A 52 1.04 15.91 27.95
C GLN A 52 -0.48 15.71 27.97
N LYS A 53 -1.05 15.13 26.91
CA LYS A 53 -2.50 14.99 26.73
C LYS A 53 -3.00 13.55 26.94
N GLY A 54 -2.11 12.63 27.31
CA GLY A 54 -2.41 11.20 27.39
C GLY A 54 -2.52 10.51 26.04
N LYS A 55 -2.85 9.21 26.06
CA LYS A 55 -3.07 8.43 24.83
C LYS A 55 -4.29 9.00 24.11
N ARG A 56 -4.11 9.42 22.86
CA ARG A 56 -5.22 9.89 22.01
C ARG A 56 -6.21 8.76 21.79
N THR A 57 -7.28 8.71 22.58
CA THR A 57 -8.41 7.82 22.39
C THR A 57 -9.18 8.30 21.17
N VAL A 58 -8.89 7.72 20.00
CA VAL A 58 -9.74 7.93 18.84
C VAL A 58 -11.04 7.19 19.13
N LEU A 59 -12.16 7.91 19.18
CA LEU A 59 -13.50 7.37 19.48
C LEU A 59 -13.86 6.17 18.59
N ARG A 60 -13.28 6.10 17.38
CA ARG A 60 -13.42 4.98 16.45
C ARG A 60 -12.09 4.57 15.83
N LYS A 61 -11.86 3.26 15.70
CA LYS A 61 -10.76 2.74 14.89
C LYS A 61 -10.98 3.15 13.43
N HIS A 62 -9.90 3.51 12.74
CA HIS A 62 -9.98 3.83 11.31
C HIS A 62 -10.45 2.60 10.52
N ARG A 63 -11.47 2.75 9.67
CA ARG A 63 -11.98 1.65 8.84
C ARG A 63 -10.86 1.15 7.93
N PRO A 64 -10.64 -0.18 7.78
CA PRO A 64 -9.69 -0.71 6.81
C PRO A 64 -9.94 -0.16 5.40
N SER A 65 -8.90 0.05 4.60
CA SER A 65 -9.07 0.50 3.22
C SER A 65 -9.79 -0.56 2.37
N LYS A 66 -10.47 -0.14 1.29
CA LYS A 66 -11.17 -1.04 0.36
C LYS A 66 -10.26 -2.16 -0.17
N LYS A 67 -9.01 -1.83 -0.50
CA LYS A 67 -7.99 -2.81 -0.93
C LYS A 67 -7.62 -3.82 0.17
N LYS A 68 -7.58 -3.40 1.43
CA LYS A 68 -7.32 -4.31 2.56
C LYS A 68 -8.52 -5.24 2.76
N GLN A 69 -9.73 -4.70 2.75
CA GLN A 69 -10.96 -5.51 2.85
C GLN A 69 -11.00 -6.59 1.77
N GLN A 70 -10.76 -6.23 0.49
CA GLN A 70 -10.73 -7.21 -0.61
C GLN A 70 -9.67 -8.31 -0.43
N LYS A 71 -8.48 -7.96 0.07
CA LYS A 71 -7.42 -8.96 0.34
C LYS A 71 -7.79 -9.88 1.48
N ASP A 72 -8.33 -9.33 2.56
CA ASP A 72 -8.72 -10.10 3.74
C ASP A 72 -9.90 -11.02 3.41
N SER A 73 -10.89 -10.57 2.64
CA SER A 73 -11.97 -11.43 2.11
C SER A 73 -11.44 -12.56 1.24
N LYS A 74 -10.48 -12.28 0.33
CA LYS A 74 -9.87 -13.34 -0.50
C LYS A 74 -9.13 -14.37 0.36
N ARG A 75 -8.36 -13.93 1.35
CA ARG A 75 -7.63 -14.81 2.28
C ARG A 75 -8.60 -15.66 3.10
N HIS A 76 -9.69 -15.05 3.55
CA HIS A 76 -10.72 -15.74 4.32
C HIS A 76 -11.39 -16.85 3.50
N ARG A 77 -11.77 -16.58 2.25
CA ARG A 77 -12.33 -17.60 1.34
C ARG A 77 -11.40 -18.81 1.20
N ILE A 78 -10.12 -18.56 0.87
CA ILE A 78 -9.13 -19.64 0.71
C ILE A 78 -8.98 -20.47 2.00
N TYR A 79 -8.99 -19.82 3.16
CA TYR A 79 -8.90 -20.50 4.45
C TYR A 79 -10.13 -21.37 4.70
N VAL A 80 -11.33 -20.84 4.48
CA VAL A 80 -12.59 -21.56 4.65
C VAL A 80 -12.66 -22.77 3.71
N ASP A 81 -12.31 -22.60 2.45
CA ASP A 81 -12.31 -23.69 1.46
C ASP A 81 -11.32 -24.79 1.85
N ALA A 82 -10.14 -24.41 2.34
CA ALA A 82 -9.14 -25.36 2.82
C ALA A 82 -9.58 -26.11 4.08
N GLU A 83 -10.29 -25.45 5.00
CA GLU A 83 -10.85 -26.08 6.19
C GLU A 83 -12.00 -27.03 5.84
N LYS A 84 -12.92 -26.64 4.96
CA LYS A 84 -13.99 -27.51 4.42
C LYS A 84 -13.41 -28.78 3.81
N ALA A 85 -12.36 -28.65 2.99
CA ALA A 85 -11.68 -29.80 2.39
C ALA A 85 -11.03 -30.75 3.41
N LYS A 86 -10.47 -30.23 4.51
CA LYS A 86 -9.95 -31.07 5.60
C LYS A 86 -11.07 -31.79 6.35
N MET A 87 -12.19 -31.11 6.60
CA MET A 87 -13.33 -31.72 7.29
C MET A 87 -13.96 -32.84 6.46
N LEU A 88 -14.10 -32.65 5.15
CA LEU A 88 -14.49 -33.72 4.22
C LEU A 88 -13.50 -34.89 4.23
N LYS A 89 -12.20 -34.61 4.20
CA LYS A 89 -11.16 -35.67 4.21
C LYS A 89 -11.13 -36.46 5.52
N SER A 90 -11.46 -35.82 6.64
CA SER A 90 -11.56 -36.48 7.95
C SER A 90 -12.88 -37.24 8.16
N GLY A 91 -13.83 -37.12 7.22
CA GLY A 91 -15.14 -37.77 7.31
C GLY A 91 -16.04 -37.21 8.42
N LEU A 92 -15.68 -36.06 9.00
CA LEU A 92 -16.43 -35.42 10.09
C LEU A 92 -17.72 -34.75 9.59
N ILE A 93 -17.74 -34.36 8.31
CA ILE A 93 -18.85 -33.64 7.67
C ILE A 93 -19.13 -34.32 6.32
N THR A 94 -20.41 -34.45 5.96
CA THR A 94 -20.83 -34.94 4.64
C THR A 94 -20.99 -33.79 3.65
N GLN A 95 -20.97 -34.09 2.35
CA GLN A 95 -21.18 -33.06 1.33
C GLN A 95 -22.55 -32.37 1.50
N GLU A 96 -23.58 -33.11 1.94
CA GLU A 96 -24.93 -32.60 2.19
C GLU A 96 -24.99 -31.57 3.33
N ASP A 97 -24.11 -31.71 4.32
CA ASP A 97 -24.03 -30.76 5.45
C ASP A 97 -23.35 -29.45 5.03
N ILE A 98 -22.40 -29.51 4.09
CA ILE A 98 -21.78 -28.31 3.51
C ILE A 98 -22.81 -27.54 2.68
N ASP A 99 -23.60 -28.24 1.89
CA ASP A 99 -24.60 -27.62 1.02
C ASP A 99 -25.71 -26.95 1.85
N LYS A 100 -26.11 -27.53 2.99
CA LYS A 100 -27.02 -26.88 3.96
C LYS A 100 -26.41 -25.65 4.61
N MET A 101 -25.15 -25.74 5.05
CA MET A 101 -24.46 -24.59 5.64
C MET A 101 -24.27 -23.45 4.63
N GLU A 102 -24.02 -23.73 3.36
CA GLU A 102 -23.89 -22.69 2.33
C GLU A 102 -25.24 -22.03 2.00
N ALA A 103 -26.34 -22.78 2.02
CA ALA A 103 -27.69 -22.26 1.85
C ALA A 103 -28.06 -21.31 3.01
N ASP A 104 -27.80 -21.71 4.26
CA ASP A 104 -28.14 -20.91 5.44
C ASP A 104 -27.34 -19.60 5.52
N ASN A 105 -26.09 -19.57 5.00
CA ASN A 105 -25.29 -18.34 4.96
C ASN A 105 -25.68 -17.40 3.80
N ALA A 106 -26.34 -17.88 2.75
CA ALA A 106 -26.72 -17.06 1.60
C ALA A 106 -27.91 -16.13 1.89
N ASP A 107 -28.78 -16.50 2.84
CA ASP A 107 -29.96 -15.71 3.22
C ASP A 107 -29.64 -14.54 4.17
N GLU A 108 -28.47 -14.52 4.83
CA GLU A 108 -28.09 -13.44 5.75
C GLU A 108 -27.37 -12.26 5.06
N ASP A 109 -26.82 -12.43 3.86
CA ASP A 109 -26.09 -11.39 3.10
C ASP A 109 -27.02 -10.47 2.26
N ALA A 110 -28.33 -10.71 2.24
CA ALA A 110 -29.29 -9.98 1.41
C ALA A 110 -29.94 -8.74 2.07
N ASN A 111 -29.56 -8.38 3.31
CA ASN A 111 -30.20 -7.31 4.10
C ASN A 111 -29.22 -6.25 4.65
N GLY A 112 -28.30 -5.74 3.82
CA GLY A 112 -27.31 -4.75 4.25
C GLY A 112 -27.05 -3.61 3.26
N ASP A 113 -27.87 -2.54 3.37
CA ASP A 113 -27.58 -1.16 2.95
C ASP A 113 -27.37 -0.86 1.44
N ASP A 114 -28.47 -0.83 0.68
CA ASP A 114 -28.60 -0.07 -0.57
C ASP A 114 -29.81 0.87 -0.46
N ALA A 115 -29.71 1.89 0.40
CA ALA A 115 -30.75 2.93 0.55
C ALA A 115 -30.17 4.24 1.12
N ALA A 116 -29.58 5.06 0.25
CA ALA A 116 -29.66 6.53 0.28
C ALA A 116 -28.75 7.17 -0.79
N ALA A 117 -29.01 6.87 -2.07
CA ALA A 117 -28.67 7.78 -3.15
C ALA A 117 -29.79 8.84 -3.23
N GLY A 118 -29.71 9.85 -2.37
CA GLY A 118 -30.58 11.02 -2.40
C GLY A 118 -29.84 12.19 -3.04
N SER A 119 -30.22 12.52 -4.26
CA SER A 119 -29.88 13.74 -4.98
C SER A 119 -30.03 14.98 -4.10
N MET A 120 -29.02 15.84 -4.10
CA MET A 120 -29.18 17.22 -3.64
C MET A 120 -28.94 18.11 -4.86
N GLU A 121 -30.06 18.48 -5.48
CA GLU A 121 -30.15 19.42 -6.58
C GLU A 121 -29.71 20.82 -6.11
N ASP A 122 -28.95 21.48 -7.00
CA ASP A 122 -28.66 22.91 -6.96
C ASP A 122 -29.96 23.73 -6.92
N ASP A 123 -30.05 24.73 -6.02
CA ASP A 123 -30.77 25.98 -6.30
C ASP A 123 -30.43 27.10 -5.29
N ASN A 124 -30.02 28.25 -5.87
CA ASN A 124 -29.82 29.62 -5.38
C ASN A 124 -28.52 29.99 -4.62
#